data_AF-F8DS36-F1
#
_entry.id   AF-F8DS36-F1
#
_cell.length_a   1.000
_cell.length_b   1.000
_cell.length_c   1.000
_cell.angle_alpha   90.00
_cell.angle_beta   90.00
_cell.angle_gamma   90.00
#
_symmetry.space_group_name_H-M   'P 1'
#
loop_
_entity.id
_entity.type
_entity.pdbx_description
1 polymer ?
#
loop_
_entity_poly.entity_id
_entity_poly.type
_entity_poly.pdbx_seq_one_letter_code
_entity_poly.pdbx_strand_id
1 'polypeptide(L)' 'MTLCGDARDRCSVIPSQAQSVHWPLPDPAQAKGTPEQKMVVFRQVRDEIKQLVKGLI' A
#
# COMPACT_ATOMS: atom_id res chain seq x y z
N MET A 1 6.08 -8.90 0.25
CA MET A 1 5.88 -7.50 -0.14
C MET A 1 4.71 -6.93 0.66
N THR A 2 4.91 -5.84 1.40
CA THR A 2 3.88 -5.23 2.27
C THR A 2 3.56 -3.80 1.78
N LEU A 3 2.29 -3.42 1.82
CA LEU A 3 1.79 -2.16 1.23
C LEU A 3 1.49 -1.05 2.24
N CYS A 4 1.46 -1.36 3.54
CA CYS A 4 1.25 -0.38 4.61
C CYS A 4 2.00 -0.79 5.88
N GLY A 5 2.24 0.17 6.79
CA GLY A 5 2.93 -0.07 8.07
C GLY A 5 2.22 -1.13 8.91
N ASP A 6 0.89 -1.06 9.00
CA ASP A 6 0.05 -2.05 9.69
C ASP A 6 0.25 -3.48 9.18
N ALA A 7 0.47 -3.66 7.87
CA ALA A 7 0.75 -4.98 7.30
C ALA A 7 2.16 -5.47 7.62
N ARG A 8 3.14 -4.56 7.79
CA ARG A 8 4.49 -4.92 8.24
C ARG A 8 4.48 -5.37 9.71
N ASP A 9 3.74 -4.67 10.56
CA ASP A 9 3.73 -4.92 12.01
C ASP A 9 2.86 -6.11 12.42
N ARG A 10 1.85 -6.47 11.62
CA ARG A 10 0.98 -7.65 11.88
C ARG A 10 1.45 -8.95 11.22
N CYS A 11 2.40 -8.90 10.28
CA CYS A 11 2.94 -10.12 9.66
C CYS A 11 3.94 -10.79 10.61
N SER A 12 3.46 -11.79 11.35
CA SER A 12 4.18 -12.46 12.44
C SER A 12 5.42 -13.25 12.03
N VAL A 13 5.57 -13.64 10.76
CA VAL A 13 6.75 -14.38 10.28
C VAL A 13 7.06 -14.02 8.83
N ILE A 14 8.08 -13.19 8.59
CA ILE A 14 8.75 -13.13 7.29
C ILE A 14 10.03 -13.97 7.43
N PRO A 15 10.18 -15.09 6.70
CA PRO A 15 11.41 -15.87 6.72
C PRO A 15 12.61 -14.98 6.35
N SER A 16 13.71 -15.09 7.09
CA SER A 16 14.92 -14.26 6.90
C SER A 16 15.58 -14.40 5.52
N GLN A 17 15.27 -15.48 4.78
CA GLN A 17 15.72 -15.69 3.40
C GLN A 17 14.81 -15.05 2.33
N ALA A 18 13.66 -14.48 2.71
CA ALA A 18 12.76 -13.84 1.77
C ALA A 18 13.13 -12.35 1.57
N GLN A 19 13.18 -11.90 0.31
CA GLN A 19 13.29 -10.48 0.02
C GLN A 19 11.99 -9.76 0.43
N SER A 20 12.09 -8.90 1.45
CA SER A 20 10.97 -8.09 1.92
C SER A 20 11.02 -6.70 1.30
N VAL A 21 10.14 -6.44 0.33
CA VAL A 21 9.91 -5.11 -0.23
C VAL A 21 8.73 -4.47 0.51
N HIS A 22 8.93 -3.24 1.01
CA HIS A 22 7.88 -2.45 1.65
C HIS A 22 7.60 -1.20 0.82
N TRP A 23 6.35 -1.02 0.41
CA TRP A 23 5.88 0.21 -0.22
C TRP A 23 5.06 1.00 0.80
N PRO A 24 5.48 2.21 1.19
CA PRO A 24 4.79 3.00 2.20
C PRO A 24 3.59 3.73 1.58
N LEU A 25 2.55 2.97 1.20
CA LEU A 25 1.34 3.56 0.63
C LEU A 25 0.38 3.99 1.75
N PRO A 26 -0.27 5.15 1.64
CA PRO A 26 -1.29 5.56 2.58
C PRO A 26 -2.50 4.63 2.47
N ASP A 27 -3.10 4.25 3.62
CA ASP A 27 -4.32 3.44 3.63
C ASP A 27 -5.53 4.30 3.20
N PRO A 28 -6.13 4.06 2.02
CA PRO A 28 -7.26 4.85 1.55
C PRO A 28 -8.51 4.64 2.42
N ALA A 29 -8.59 3.57 3.21
CA ALA A 29 -9.69 3.35 4.16
C ALA A 29 -9.65 4.34 5.33
N GLN A 30 -8.48 4.90 5.65
CA GLN A 30 -8.33 5.94 6.66
C GLN A 30 -8.59 7.35 6.13
N ALA A 31 -8.87 7.50 4.83
CA ALA A 31 -9.20 8.79 4.23
C ALA A 31 -10.45 9.40 4.88
N LYS A 32 -10.35 10.66 5.29
CA LYS A 32 -11.45 11.43 5.88
C LYS A 32 -12.12 12.30 4.80
N GLY A 33 -13.39 12.65 5.01
CA GLY A 33 -14.16 13.49 4.10
C GLY A 33 -15.36 12.79 3.46
N THR A 34 -15.92 13.41 2.43
CA THR A 34 -17.08 12.90 1.68
C THR A 34 -16.73 11.66 0.86
N PRO A 35 -17.72 10.87 0.38
CA PRO A 35 -17.47 9.72 -0.49
C PRO A 35 -16.61 10.05 -1.72
N GLU A 36 -16.79 11.25 -2.29
CA GLU A 36 -16.04 11.72 -3.45
C GLU A 36 -14.57 11.99 -3.09
N GLN A 37 -14.32 12.65 -1.95
CA GLN A 37 -12.97 12.90 -1.44
C GLN A 37 -12.26 11.57 -1.12
N LYS A 38 -12.95 10.62 -0.49
CA LYS A 38 -12.41 9.28 -0.27
C LYS A 38 -12.08 8.60 -1.60
N MET A 39 -12.98 8.67 -2.60
CA MET A 39 -12.72 8.07 -3.91
C MET A 39 -11.52 8.67 -4.64
N VAL A 40 -11.23 9.96 -4.46
CA VAL A 40 -9.99 10.55 -4.99
C VAL A 40 -8.77 9.87 -4.38
N VAL A 41 -8.74 9.68 -3.06
CA VAL A 41 -7.63 9.01 -2.37
C VAL A 41 -7.49 7.55 -2.82
N PHE A 42 -8.60 6.81 -2.94
CA PHE A 42 -8.57 5.43 -3.47
C PHE A 42 -7.96 5.37 -4.89
N ARG A 43 -8.31 6.32 -5.76
CA ARG A 43 -7.76 6.37 -7.12
C ARG A 43 -6.27 6.71 -7.13
N GLN A 44 -5.83 7.64 -6.27
CA GLN A 44 -4.42 7.99 -6.12
C GLN A 44 -3.58 6.79 -5.71
N VAL A 45 -3.99 6.06 -4.66
CA VAL A 45 -3.27 4.87 -4.18
C VAL A 45 -3.23 3.78 -5.26
N ARG A 46 -4.33 3.55 -5.97
CA ARG A 46 -4.38 2.61 -7.11
C ARG A 46 -3.36 2.98 -8.19
N ASP A 47 -3.29 4.26 -8.55
CA ASP A 47 -2.40 4.72 -9.62
C ASP A 47 -0.93 4.65 -9.19
N GLU A 48 -0.64 4.88 -7.91
CA GLU A 48 0.70 4.70 -7.33
C GLU A 48 1.14 3.23 -7.35
N ILE A 49 0.26 2.29 -6.95
CA ILE A 49 0.50 0.85 -7.09
C ILE A 49 0.79 0.49 -8.55
N LYS A 50 0.01 1.04 -9.49
CA LYS A 50 0.19 0.77 -10.92
C LYS A 50 1.56 1.21 -11.43
N GLN A 51 2.08 2.36 -10.98
CA GLN A 51 3.42 2.82 -11.36
C GLN A 51 4.51 1.93 -10.76
N LEU A 52 4.38 1.59 -9.48
CA LEU A 52 5.36 0.73 -8.80
C LEU A 52 5.42 -0.66 -9.43
N VAL A 53 4.28 -1.25 -9.76
CA VAL A 53 4.21 -2.55 -10.46
C VAL A 53 4.82 -2.44 -11.86
N LYS A 54 4.53 -1.39 -12.63
CA LYS A 54 5.15 -1.19 -13.94
C LYS A 54 6.68 -1.10 -13.89
N GLY A 55 7.24 -0.53 -12.82
CA GLY A 55 8.70 -0.47 -12.63
C GLY A 55 9.35 -1.81 -12.27
N LEU A 56 8.55 -2.85 -11.99
CA LEU A 56 9.02 -4.21 -11.69
C LEU A 56 9.03 -5.14 -12.92
N ILE A 57 8.46 -4.71 -14.05
CA ILE A 57 8.34 -5.51 -15.29
C ILE A 57 9.41 -5.07 -16.28
#